data_AF-A0AA35SCC1-F1
#
_entry.id   AF-A0AA35SCC1-F1
#
_cell.length_a   1.000
_cell.length_b   1.000
_cell.length_c   1.000
_cell.angle_alpha   90.00
_cell.angle_beta   90.00
_cell.angle_gamma   90.00
#
_symmetry.space_group_name_H-M   'P 1'
#
loop_
_entity.id
_entity.type
_entity.pdbx_description
1 polymer ?
#
loop_
_entity_poly.entity_id
_entity_poly.type
_entity_poly.pdbx_seq_one_letter_code
_entity_poly.pdbx_strand_id
1 'polypeptide(L)'
;MFDIPNAVAGSNHIDIAFESAANYSVRMAGAYPYPVQGGGIYFNDSNRNFVRKPQSDFGWDWGPAFVPTGIWKSIDIISFQDAYVDYIIPKTYFNDTDKSYYASITTCVYLAHNSNPTLTVDVKMECPYVKPIEGDFLADEAGDMCSTLYSAPIVPDNIEPHLWWPAGVGDGTPNLIACNITVNILDGEKQISTFSSSKKIGFRNIKIVQVYPCSSVGHPC
;
A
#
# COMPACT_ATOMS: atom_id res chain seq x y z
N MET A 1 -12.10 -4.40 -3.19
CA MET A 1 -13.03 -5.40 -2.63
C MET A 1 -14.30 -5.43 -3.47
N PHE A 2 -14.96 -6.58 -3.58
CA PHE A 2 -16.29 -6.69 -4.20
C PHE A 2 -17.28 -7.07 -3.10
N ASP A 3 -18.36 -6.32 -2.95
CA ASP A 3 -19.47 -6.73 -2.10
C ASP A 3 -20.21 -7.91 -2.76
N ILE A 4 -20.49 -8.95 -1.99
CA ILE A 4 -21.16 -10.18 -2.44
C ILE A 4 -22.47 -10.40 -1.65
N PRO A 5 -23.42 -9.45 -1.70
CA PRO A 5 -24.61 -9.46 -0.83
C PRO A 5 -25.56 -10.63 -1.11
N ASN A 6 -25.42 -11.28 -2.28
CA ASN A 6 -26.23 -12.43 -2.69
C ASN A 6 -25.59 -13.79 -2.34
N ALA A 7 -24.47 -13.80 -1.61
CA ALA A 7 -23.89 -15.05 -1.14
C ALA A 7 -24.90 -15.78 -0.23
N VAL A 8 -25.11 -17.08 -0.47
CA VAL A 8 -26.08 -17.88 0.27
C VAL A 8 -25.42 -18.78 1.29
N ALA A 9 -26.17 -19.17 2.32
CA ALA A 9 -25.74 -20.24 3.22
C ALA A 9 -25.59 -21.56 2.43
N GLY A 10 -24.48 -22.25 2.64
CA GLY A 10 -24.17 -23.51 1.96
C GLY A 10 -23.23 -23.34 0.78
N SER A 11 -23.57 -23.93 -0.36
CA SER A 11 -22.68 -23.98 -1.52
C SER A 11 -22.85 -22.76 -2.41
N ASN A 12 -21.73 -22.10 -2.72
CA ASN A 12 -21.65 -21.01 -3.68
C ASN A 12 -20.66 -21.41 -4.78
N HIS A 13 -20.88 -20.89 -5.99
CA HIS A 13 -19.97 -21.05 -7.12
C HIS A 13 -19.41 -19.68 -7.51
N ILE A 14 -18.09 -19.59 -7.66
CA ILE A 14 -17.40 -18.36 -8.06
C ILE A 14 -16.75 -18.61 -9.41
N ASP A 15 -17.30 -17.99 -10.45
CA ASP A 15 -16.75 -18.00 -11.80
C ASP A 15 -15.92 -16.74 -12.05
N ILE A 16 -14.68 -16.92 -12.51
CA ILE A 16 -13.81 -15.81 -12.92
C ILE A 16 -13.45 -16.03 -14.39
N ALA A 17 -14.13 -15.29 -15.27
CA ALA A 17 -13.87 -15.30 -16.69
C ALA A 17 -12.84 -14.22 -17.05
N PHE A 18 -11.78 -14.62 -17.75
CA PHE A 18 -10.74 -13.71 -18.19
C PHE A 18 -10.84 -13.46 -19.70
N GLU A 19 -10.77 -12.19 -20.11
CA GLU A 19 -10.52 -11.83 -21.51
C GLU A 19 -9.03 -12.00 -21.84
N SER A 20 -8.70 -12.38 -23.08
CA SER A 20 -7.32 -12.38 -23.56
C SER A 20 -6.74 -10.97 -23.47
N ALA A 21 -5.66 -10.81 -22.70
CA ALA A 21 -5.02 -9.50 -22.54
C ALA A 21 -4.48 -8.96 -23.87
N ALA A 22 -4.06 -9.83 -24.80
CA ALA A 22 -3.65 -9.44 -26.15
C ALA A 22 -4.83 -8.85 -26.93
N ASN A 23 -5.97 -9.54 -26.96
CA ASN A 23 -7.16 -9.07 -27.69
C ASN A 23 -7.73 -7.78 -27.08
N TYR A 24 -7.81 -7.73 -25.75
CA TYR A 24 -8.22 -6.54 -25.01
C TYR A 24 -7.33 -5.34 -25.37
N SER A 25 -6.00 -5.54 -25.43
CA SER A 25 -5.05 -4.48 -25.78
C SER A 25 -5.33 -3.86 -27.15
N VAL A 26 -5.58 -4.70 -28.17
CA VAL A 26 -5.88 -4.27 -29.54
C VAL A 26 -7.19 -3.51 -29.59
N ARG A 27 -8.22 -4.01 -28.91
CA ARG A 27 -9.54 -3.37 -28.82
C ARG A 27 -9.45 -1.99 -28.18
N MET A 28 -8.71 -1.86 -27.08
CA MET A 28 -8.54 -0.58 -26.39
C MET A 28 -7.72 0.43 -27.23
N ALA A 29 -6.70 -0.03 -27.94
CA ALA A 29 -5.94 0.82 -28.85
C ALA A 29 -6.79 1.32 -30.02
N GLY A 30 -7.62 0.46 -30.61
CA GLY A 30 -8.52 0.84 -31.70
C GLY A 30 -9.63 1.82 -31.29
N ALA A 31 -10.04 1.81 -30.02
CA ALA A 31 -11.00 2.76 -29.47
C ALA A 31 -10.35 4.11 -29.06
N TYR A 32 -9.02 4.19 -29.05
CA TYR A 32 -8.32 5.37 -28.57
C TYR A 32 -8.27 6.46 -29.65
N PRO A 33 -8.38 7.77 -29.31
CA PRO A 33 -8.59 8.81 -30.32
C PRO A 33 -7.41 9.09 -31.27
N TYR A 34 -6.22 8.56 -30.98
CA TYR A 34 -5.01 8.74 -31.76
C TYR A 34 -4.04 7.57 -31.58
N PRO A 35 -3.11 7.31 -32.50
CA PRO A 35 -2.14 6.24 -32.33
C PRO A 35 -1.21 6.53 -31.14
N VAL A 36 -1.07 5.56 -30.24
CA VAL A 36 -0.08 5.60 -29.16
C VAL A 36 1.01 4.60 -29.46
N GLN A 37 2.24 5.08 -29.60
CA GLN A 37 3.38 4.19 -29.81
C GLN A 37 3.60 3.32 -28.58
N GLY A 38 3.58 2.00 -28.78
CA GLY A 38 3.81 1.03 -27.72
C GLY A 38 3.76 -0.42 -28.18
N GLY A 39 3.72 -0.64 -29.51
CA GLY A 39 3.75 -1.95 -30.15
C GLY A 39 4.99 -2.74 -29.76
N GLY A 40 4.82 -4.02 -29.43
CA GLY A 40 5.94 -4.92 -29.18
C GLY A 40 6.66 -5.31 -30.48
N ILE A 41 7.98 -5.18 -30.53
CA ILE A 41 8.80 -5.66 -31.67
C ILE A 41 8.70 -7.19 -31.82
N TYR A 42 8.58 -7.90 -30.70
CA TYR A 42 8.60 -9.37 -30.63
C TYR A 42 7.22 -10.02 -30.58
N PHE A 43 6.19 -9.23 -30.31
CA PHE A 43 4.79 -9.61 -30.44
C PHE A 43 4.11 -8.50 -31.23
N ASN A 44 4.35 -8.56 -32.54
CA ASN A 44 3.81 -7.63 -33.51
C ASN A 44 2.28 -7.67 -33.36
N ASP A 45 1.66 -6.48 -33.24
CA ASP A 45 0.24 -6.27 -32.92
C ASP A 45 -0.16 -6.24 -31.42
N SER A 46 0.75 -6.47 -30.47
CA SER A 46 0.42 -6.14 -29.06
C SER A 46 0.36 -4.64 -28.85
N ASN A 47 -0.77 -4.15 -28.34
CA ASN A 47 -0.90 -2.79 -27.84
C ASN A 47 -0.73 -2.78 -26.32
N ARG A 48 0.35 -3.41 -25.82
CA ARG A 48 0.56 -3.73 -24.39
C ARG A 48 0.48 -2.53 -23.43
N ASN A 49 0.74 -1.33 -23.94
CA ASN A 49 0.62 -0.06 -23.24
C ASN A 49 -0.84 0.30 -22.88
N PHE A 50 -1.82 -0.33 -23.53
CA PHE A 50 -3.24 -0.20 -23.22
C PHE A 50 -3.75 -1.18 -22.15
N VAL A 51 -2.86 -1.98 -21.55
CA VAL A 51 -3.22 -2.96 -20.51
C VAL A 51 -2.36 -2.75 -19.26
N ARG A 52 -2.99 -2.72 -18.08
CA ARG A 52 -2.30 -2.68 -16.78
C ARG A 52 -1.85 -4.08 -16.36
N LYS A 53 -0.88 -4.62 -17.12
CA LYS A 53 -0.21 -5.92 -16.94
C LYS A 53 1.31 -5.72 -17.03
N PRO A 54 2.16 -6.58 -16.44
CA PRO A 54 3.60 -6.53 -16.67
C PRO A 54 3.92 -6.44 -18.16
N GLN A 55 4.64 -5.40 -18.55
CA GLN A 55 4.84 -5.08 -19.97
C GLN A 55 5.70 -6.11 -20.69
N SER A 56 6.57 -6.81 -19.95
CA SER A 56 7.39 -7.92 -20.44
C SER A 56 6.59 -9.19 -20.73
N ASP A 57 5.35 -9.34 -20.25
CA ASP A 57 4.52 -10.52 -20.56
C ASP A 57 4.21 -10.60 -22.05
N PHE A 58 4.24 -9.46 -22.75
CA PHE A 58 4.10 -9.34 -24.21
C PHE A 58 5.44 -9.53 -24.95
N GLY A 59 6.45 -10.06 -24.26
CA GLY A 59 7.80 -10.28 -24.79
C GLY A 59 8.69 -9.05 -24.65
N TRP A 60 9.99 -9.30 -24.69
CA TRP A 60 11.05 -8.29 -24.67
C TRP A 60 12.31 -8.84 -25.33
N ASP A 61 13.33 -8.00 -25.52
CA ASP A 61 14.61 -8.42 -26.14
C ASP A 61 15.37 -9.50 -25.34
N TRP A 62 14.94 -9.78 -24.10
CA TRP A 62 15.45 -10.82 -23.22
C TRP A 62 14.42 -11.88 -22.81
N GLY A 63 13.20 -11.88 -23.37
CA GLY A 63 12.16 -12.81 -22.92
C GLY A 63 11.01 -13.05 -23.91
N PRO A 64 10.40 -14.25 -23.89
CA PRO A 64 9.30 -14.60 -24.78
C PRO A 64 7.97 -13.90 -24.40
N ALA A 65 7.06 -13.83 -25.36
CA ALA A 65 5.71 -13.26 -25.19
C ALA A 65 4.69 -14.35 -24.79
N PHE A 66 4.60 -14.69 -23.50
CA PHE A 66 3.65 -15.70 -23.01
C PHE A 66 2.24 -15.15 -22.73
N VAL A 67 2.13 -13.85 -22.41
CA VAL A 67 0.87 -13.15 -22.08
C VAL A 67 -0.08 -13.99 -21.19
N PRO A 68 0.38 -14.50 -20.03
CA PRO A 68 -0.38 -15.46 -19.25
C PRO A 68 -1.62 -14.82 -18.62
N THR A 69 -2.62 -15.66 -18.35
CA THR A 69 -3.86 -15.27 -17.69
C THR A 69 -4.09 -16.18 -16.49
N GLY A 70 -4.54 -15.59 -15.38
CA GLY A 70 -4.91 -16.36 -14.20
C GLY A 70 -4.89 -15.53 -12.91
N ILE A 71 -5.30 -16.20 -11.84
CA ILE A 71 -5.30 -15.69 -10.48
C ILE A 71 -3.87 -15.84 -9.94
N TRP A 72 -3.09 -14.77 -9.94
CA TRP A 72 -1.68 -14.79 -9.55
C TRP A 72 -1.42 -14.49 -8.07
N LYS A 73 -2.47 -14.18 -7.30
CA LYS A 73 -2.48 -13.93 -5.86
C LYS A 73 -3.68 -14.60 -5.20
N SER A 74 -3.61 -14.79 -3.89
CA SER A 74 -4.70 -15.35 -3.10
C SER A 74 -6.02 -14.61 -3.31
N ILE A 75 -7.12 -15.35 -3.19
CA ILE A 75 -8.47 -14.83 -3.08
C ILE A 75 -8.98 -15.24 -1.70
N ASP A 76 -9.50 -14.26 -0.97
CA ASP A 76 -10.04 -14.45 0.37
C ASP A 76 -11.52 -14.05 0.36
N ILE A 77 -12.34 -14.80 1.12
CA ILE A 77 -13.73 -14.43 1.41
C ILE A 77 -13.75 -13.87 2.82
N ILE A 78 -14.14 -12.61 2.96
CA ILE A 78 -14.17 -11.90 4.23
C ILE A 78 -15.64 -11.69 4.61
N SER A 79 -16.03 -12.20 5.78
CA SER A 79 -17.34 -11.95 6.37
C SER A 79 -17.15 -11.12 7.64
N PHE A 80 -17.88 -10.03 7.73
CA PHE A 80 -17.90 -9.14 8.89
C PHE A 80 -19.33 -8.60 9.07
N GLN A 81 -19.64 -8.09 10.27
CA GLN A 81 -20.98 -7.62 10.60
C GLN A 81 -21.08 -6.10 10.41
N ASP A 82 -20.30 -5.33 11.18
CA ASP A 82 -20.40 -3.87 11.21
C ASP A 82 -19.24 -3.21 10.45
N ALA A 83 -18.00 -3.59 10.78
CA ALA A 83 -16.82 -3.06 10.12
C ALA A 83 -15.70 -4.11 10.00
N TYR A 84 -14.80 -3.91 9.03
CA TYR A 84 -13.54 -4.64 8.92
C TYR A 84 -12.36 -3.69 8.74
N VAL A 85 -11.19 -4.10 9.23
CA VAL A 85 -9.93 -3.38 9.00
C VAL A 85 -9.40 -3.77 7.62
N ASP A 86 -9.39 -2.82 6.68
CA ASP A 86 -8.95 -3.08 5.30
C ASP A 86 -7.44 -3.13 5.20
N TYR A 87 -6.78 -2.06 5.64
CA TYR A 87 -5.33 -2.05 5.68
C TYR A 87 -4.77 -1.18 6.78
N ILE A 88 -3.55 -1.54 7.17
CA ILE A 88 -2.72 -0.80 8.09
C ILE A 88 -1.35 -0.61 7.47
N ILE A 89 -0.93 0.64 7.35
CA ILE A 89 0.35 1.01 6.74
C ILE A 89 1.13 1.87 7.73
N PRO A 90 2.08 1.27 8.47
CA PRO A 90 3.06 2.05 9.21
C PRO A 90 4.10 2.63 8.25
N LYS A 91 4.50 3.88 8.49
CA LYS A 91 5.53 4.58 7.72
C LYS A 91 6.53 5.24 8.67
N THR A 92 7.73 5.44 8.17
CA THR A 92 8.77 6.21 8.85
C THR A 92 9.25 7.32 7.93
N TYR A 93 9.57 8.47 8.51
CA TYR A 93 10.19 9.56 7.77
C TYR A 93 11.17 10.33 8.66
N PHE A 94 12.08 11.05 8.02
CA PHE A 94 13.00 11.96 8.70
C PHE A 94 12.57 13.40 8.38
N ASN A 95 12.43 14.23 9.39
CA ASN A 95 12.13 15.64 9.22
C ASN A 95 13.43 16.45 9.26
N ASP A 96 13.72 17.13 8.15
CA ASP A 96 14.93 17.93 8.02
C ASP A 96 14.94 19.21 8.85
N THR A 97 13.78 19.72 9.26
CA THR A 97 13.66 20.98 10.00
C THR A 97 14.08 20.82 11.46
N ASP A 98 13.60 19.78 12.14
CA ASP A 98 13.89 19.49 13.55
C ASP A 98 14.94 18.38 13.74
N LYS A 99 15.47 17.86 12.63
CA LYS A 99 16.47 16.78 12.60
C LYS A 99 16.05 15.51 13.35
N SER A 100 14.75 15.21 13.36
CA SER A 100 14.19 14.06 14.07
C SER A 100 13.54 13.03 13.14
N TYR A 101 13.49 11.79 13.62
CA TYR A 101 12.71 10.74 12.97
C TYR A 101 11.26 10.75 13.48
N TYR A 102 10.37 10.25 12.65
CA TYR A 102 8.96 10.09 12.98
C TYR A 102 8.46 8.75 12.45
N ALA A 103 7.47 8.20 13.15
CA ALA A 103 6.65 7.10 12.66
C ALA A 103 5.21 7.57 12.53
N SER A 104 4.49 7.02 11.57
CA SER A 104 3.05 7.17 11.47
C SER A 104 2.40 5.84 11.18
N ILE A 105 1.12 5.73 11.50
CA ILE A 105 0.28 4.58 11.18
C ILE A 105 -0.98 5.09 10.50
N THR A 106 -1.17 4.70 9.23
CA THR A 106 -2.43 4.89 8.53
C THR A 106 -3.26 3.62 8.69
N THR A 107 -4.46 3.75 9.24
CA THR A 107 -5.43 2.67 9.40
C THR A 107 -6.67 3.02 8.59
N CYS A 108 -7.10 2.09 7.75
CA CYS A 108 -8.37 2.19 7.04
C CYS A 108 -9.29 1.05 7.47
N VAL A 109 -10.52 1.42 7.77
CA VAL A 109 -11.62 0.51 8.06
C VAL A 109 -12.69 0.71 7.00
N TYR A 110 -13.43 -0.34 6.72
CA TYR A 110 -14.64 -0.23 5.91
C TYR A 110 -15.84 -0.51 6.78
N LEU A 111 -16.83 0.38 6.69
CA LEU A 111 -18.08 0.32 7.41
C LEU A 111 -19.20 -0.19 6.49
N ALA A 112 -19.98 -1.17 6.95
CA ALA A 112 -21.06 -1.77 6.17
C ALA A 112 -22.19 -0.76 5.87
N HIS A 113 -22.82 -0.86 4.69
CA HIS A 113 -23.89 0.07 4.27
C HIS A 113 -25.15 0.10 5.16
N ASN A 114 -25.35 -0.89 6.03
CA ASN A 114 -26.51 -1.00 6.92
C ASN A 114 -26.16 -0.83 8.41
N SER A 115 -24.93 -0.44 8.76
CA SER A 115 -24.57 -0.18 10.16
C SER A 115 -25.09 1.19 10.60
N ASN A 116 -25.93 1.21 11.64
CA ASN A 116 -26.48 2.42 12.26
C ASN A 116 -25.72 2.97 13.49
N PRO A 117 -24.67 2.34 14.07
CA PRO A 117 -23.84 3.05 15.03
C PRO A 117 -22.68 3.76 14.34
N THR A 118 -22.45 5.01 14.74
CA THR A 118 -21.12 5.62 14.66
C THR A 118 -20.16 4.76 15.48
N LEU A 119 -19.17 4.17 14.83
CA LEU A 119 -18.17 3.34 15.49
C LEU A 119 -16.94 4.17 15.84
N THR A 120 -16.33 3.90 16.98
CA THR A 120 -15.01 4.45 17.32
C THR A 120 -13.94 3.42 16.96
N VAL A 121 -12.94 3.85 16.20
CA VAL A 121 -11.79 3.04 15.82
C VAL A 121 -10.59 3.52 16.64
N ASP A 122 -10.25 2.76 17.67
CA ASP A 122 -9.08 3.00 18.52
C ASP A 122 -7.87 2.26 17.92
N VAL A 123 -6.79 3.00 17.68
CA VAL A 123 -5.57 2.52 17.04
C VAL A 123 -4.39 2.72 17.96
N LYS A 124 -3.67 1.63 18.23
CA LYS A 124 -2.45 1.62 19.02
C LYS A 124 -1.32 0.96 18.26
N MET A 125 -0.16 1.62 18.20
CA MET A 125 1.09 1.08 17.66
C MET A 125 2.22 1.20 18.68
N GLU A 126 2.83 0.07 19.00
CA GLU A 126 3.96 -0.05 19.92
C GLU A 126 5.19 -0.54 19.18
N CYS A 127 6.25 0.26 19.17
CA CYS A 127 7.54 -0.09 18.60
C CYS A 127 8.64 0.07 19.65
N PRO A 128 9.69 -0.76 19.63
CA PRO A 128 10.94 -0.47 20.34
C PRO A 128 11.45 0.96 20.06
N TYR A 129 11.92 1.64 21.11
CA TYR A 129 12.54 2.98 21.07
C TYR A 129 11.64 4.15 20.64
N VAL A 130 10.39 3.87 20.27
CA VAL A 130 9.38 4.87 19.92
C VAL A 130 8.35 4.91 21.03
N LYS A 131 7.98 6.12 21.49
CA LYS A 131 6.82 6.25 22.38
C LYS A 131 5.57 5.70 21.67
N PRO A 132 4.69 4.96 22.35
CA PRO A 132 3.48 4.42 21.72
C PRO A 132 2.71 5.50 20.97
N ILE A 133 2.22 5.15 19.77
CA ILE A 133 1.28 5.99 19.01
C ILE A 133 -0.10 5.46 19.32
N GLU A 134 -0.95 6.31 19.88
CA GLU A 134 -2.31 5.96 20.32
C GLU A 134 -3.26 7.08 19.91
N GLY A 135 -4.48 6.73 19.52
CA GLY A 135 -5.51 7.68 19.13
C GLY A 135 -6.68 7.00 18.46
N ASP A 136 -7.76 7.73 18.29
CA ASP A 136 -9.01 7.22 17.74
C ASP A 136 -9.53 8.09 16.60
N PHE A 137 -10.49 7.55 15.86
CA PHE A 137 -11.31 8.29 14.91
C PHE A 137 -12.69 7.64 14.79
N LEU A 138 -13.66 8.42 14.30
CA LEU A 138 -15.01 7.94 14.06
C LEU A 138 -15.12 7.34 12.66
N ALA A 139 -15.77 6.19 12.58
CA ALA A 139 -16.31 5.62 11.36
C ALA A 139 -17.83 5.79 11.39
N ASP A 140 -18.33 6.80 10.68
CA ASP A 140 -19.74 7.22 10.70
C ASP A 140 -20.40 7.23 9.33
N GLU A 141 -19.65 6.97 8.26
CA GLU A 141 -20.16 6.84 6.89
C GLU A 141 -19.80 5.46 6.31
N ALA A 142 -20.77 4.85 5.62
CA ALA A 142 -20.56 3.58 4.94
C ALA A 142 -19.47 3.69 3.86
N GLY A 143 -18.62 2.68 3.77
CA GLY A 143 -17.47 2.67 2.87
C GLY A 143 -16.13 2.79 3.62
N ASP A 144 -15.08 3.16 2.87
CA ASP A 144 -13.72 3.23 3.39
C ASP A 144 -13.49 4.52 4.17
N MET A 145 -13.11 4.39 5.45
CA MET A 145 -12.73 5.47 6.33
C MET A 145 -11.31 5.27 6.84
N CYS A 146 -10.49 6.32 6.70
CA CYS A 146 -9.06 6.25 6.95
C CYS A 146 -8.60 7.37 7.88
N SER A 147 -7.73 7.04 8.82
CA SER A 147 -7.03 8.03 9.65
C SER A 147 -5.54 7.72 9.72
N THR A 148 -4.74 8.76 9.96
CA THR A 148 -3.29 8.62 10.18
C THR A 148 -2.91 9.25 11.50
N LEU A 149 -2.30 8.45 12.37
CA LEU A 149 -1.73 8.91 13.63
C LEU A 149 -0.21 9.07 13.48
N TYR A 150 0.36 10.04 14.18
CA TYR A 150 1.77 10.39 14.12
C TYR A 150 2.41 10.26 15.49
N SER A 151 3.68 9.85 15.50
CA SER A 151 4.47 9.81 16.73
C SER A 151 4.88 11.21 17.17
N ALA A 152 5.25 11.33 18.44
CA ALA A 152 6.14 12.40 18.88
C ALA A 152 7.50 12.31 18.14
N PRO A 153 8.30 13.40 18.10
CA PRO A 153 9.63 13.36 17.51
C PRO A 153 10.51 12.30 18.18
N ILE A 154 11.17 11.48 17.38
CA ILE A 154 12.15 10.47 17.82
C ILE A 154 13.53 11.09 17.59
N VAL A 155 14.16 11.49 18.68
CA VAL A 155 15.52 12.08 18.66
C VAL A 155 16.50 11.06 18.07
N PRO A 156 17.40 11.47 17.15
CA PRO A 156 18.34 10.56 16.49
C PRO A 156 19.09 9.63 17.43
N ASP A 157 19.64 10.15 18.53
CA ASP A 157 20.41 9.38 19.52
C ASP A 157 19.66 8.16 20.07
N ASN A 158 18.33 8.20 20.13
CA ASN A 158 17.51 7.08 20.61
C ASN A 158 17.44 5.91 19.61
N ILE A 159 17.69 6.16 18.33
CA ILE A 159 17.43 5.19 17.25
C ILE A 159 18.58 5.03 16.26
N GLU A 160 19.63 5.85 16.35
CA GLU A 160 20.79 5.83 15.47
C GLU A 160 21.45 4.44 15.35
N PRO A 161 21.64 3.66 16.43
CA PRO A 161 22.16 2.29 16.35
C PRO A 161 21.23 1.29 15.64
N HIS A 162 20.00 1.68 15.36
CA HIS A 162 18.94 0.84 14.78
C HIS A 162 18.41 1.39 13.46
N LEU A 163 19.15 2.32 12.83
CA LEU A 163 18.84 2.77 11.48
C LEU A 163 18.98 1.61 10.49
N TRP A 164 18.08 1.60 9.53
CA TRP A 164 18.12 0.64 8.44
C TRP A 164 19.16 1.12 7.42
N TRP A 165 20.16 0.28 7.15
CA TRP A 165 21.15 0.52 6.10
C TRP A 165 21.05 -0.52 4.98
N PRO A 166 21.26 -0.11 3.71
CA PRO A 166 21.55 -1.05 2.64
C PRO A 166 22.82 -1.88 2.94
N ALA A 167 22.94 -3.03 2.28
CA ALA A 167 24.15 -3.84 2.39
C ALA A 167 25.41 -3.04 1.96
N GLY A 168 26.46 -3.08 2.78
CA GLY A 168 27.77 -2.49 2.47
C GLY A 168 27.93 -1.01 2.83
N VAL A 169 26.96 -0.36 3.48
CA VAL A 169 27.04 1.02 3.96
C VAL A 169 26.58 1.12 5.42
N GLY A 170 26.98 2.18 6.13
CA GLY A 170 26.63 2.37 7.54
C GLY A 170 27.18 1.24 8.43
N ASP A 171 26.31 0.65 9.26
CA ASP A 171 26.61 -0.55 10.04
C ASP A 171 26.41 -1.86 9.25
N GLY A 172 26.02 -1.75 7.97
CA GLY A 172 25.74 -2.88 7.07
C GLY A 172 24.51 -3.71 7.45
N THR A 173 23.71 -3.27 8.42
CA THR A 173 22.62 -4.06 8.99
C THR A 173 21.27 -3.49 8.54
N PRO A 174 20.41 -4.32 7.88
CA PRO A 174 19.07 -3.91 7.51
C PRO A 174 18.15 -3.97 8.75
N ASN A 175 18.43 -3.14 9.76
CA ASN A 175 17.70 -3.11 11.02
C ASN A 175 16.22 -2.83 10.77
N LEU A 176 15.40 -3.85 11.04
CA LEU A 176 13.95 -3.76 10.97
C LEU A 176 13.38 -3.97 12.36
N ILE A 177 12.66 -2.96 12.84
CA ILE A 177 12.02 -2.94 14.14
C ILE A 177 10.60 -3.49 13.99
N ALA A 178 10.25 -4.51 14.78
CA ALA A 178 8.90 -5.03 14.82
C ALA A 178 8.00 -4.13 15.68
N CYS A 179 6.94 -3.60 15.09
CA CYS A 179 5.91 -2.83 15.76
C CYS A 179 4.65 -3.66 15.87
N ASN A 180 4.11 -3.76 17.08
CA ASN A 180 2.82 -4.39 17.34
C ASN A 180 1.72 -3.35 17.20
N ILE A 181 0.69 -3.69 16.47
CA ILE A 181 -0.43 -2.81 16.14
C ILE A 181 -1.69 -3.50 16.60
N THR A 182 -2.52 -2.76 17.33
CA THR A 182 -3.87 -3.16 17.72
C THR A 182 -4.86 -2.13 17.22
N VAL A 183 -5.94 -2.59 16.61
CA VAL A 183 -7.07 -1.76 16.20
C VAL A 183 -8.32 -2.34 16.86
N ASN A 184 -8.94 -1.56 17.73
CA ASN A 184 -10.20 -1.91 18.39
C ASN A 184 -11.33 -1.13 17.71
N ILE A 185 -12.40 -1.83 17.37
CA ILE A 185 -13.63 -1.23 16.86
C ILE A 185 -14.65 -1.30 17.98
N LEU A 186 -15.20 -0.13 18.34
CA LEU A 186 -16.08 0.08 19.48
C LEU A 186 -17.44 0.63 19.00
N ASP A 187 -18.52 0.14 19.59
CA ASP A 187 -19.86 0.73 19.52
C ASP A 187 -20.18 1.30 20.91
N GLY A 188 -20.03 2.61 21.06
CA GLY A 188 -19.99 3.27 22.37
C GLY A 188 -18.83 2.73 23.23
N GLU A 189 -19.14 2.18 24.40
CA GLU A 189 -18.14 1.55 25.30
C GLU A 189 -17.91 0.06 24.98
N LYS A 190 -18.70 -0.53 24.09
CA LYS A 190 -18.64 -1.96 23.79
C LYS A 190 -17.65 -2.23 22.66
N GLN A 191 -16.60 -3.01 22.94
CA GLN A 191 -15.72 -3.54 21.91
C GLN A 191 -16.43 -4.62 21.09
N ILE A 192 -16.57 -4.38 19.78
CA ILE A 192 -17.22 -5.28 18.84
C ILE A 192 -16.22 -6.12 18.04
N SER A 193 -15.01 -5.59 17.81
CA SER A 193 -13.95 -6.31 17.11
C SER A 193 -12.57 -5.81 17.51
N THR A 194 -11.58 -6.70 17.42
CA THR A 194 -10.16 -6.35 17.59
C THR A 194 -9.34 -7.02 16.51
N PHE A 195 -8.47 -6.22 15.90
CA PHE A 195 -7.45 -6.67 14.98
C PHE A 195 -6.08 -6.43 15.57
N SER A 196 -5.21 -7.44 15.50
CA SER A 196 -3.81 -7.32 15.91
C SER A 196 -2.88 -7.79 14.81
N SER A 197 -1.82 -7.01 14.56
CA SER A 197 -0.79 -7.35 13.58
C SER A 197 0.58 -6.90 14.08
N SER A 198 1.62 -7.62 13.67
CA SER A 198 3.00 -7.14 13.81
C SER A 198 3.52 -6.72 12.43
N LYS A 199 4.07 -5.51 12.32
CA LYS A 199 4.66 -4.98 11.09
C LYS A 199 6.09 -4.54 11.36
N LYS A 200 6.99 -4.86 10.44
CA LYS A 200 8.40 -4.44 10.51
C LYS A 200 8.60 -3.12 9.79
N ILE A 201 9.24 -2.15 10.45
CA ILE A 201 9.62 -0.86 9.87
C ILE A 201 11.13 -0.64 10.00
N GLY A 202 11.72 0.13 9.09
CA GLY A 202 13.13 0.49 9.13
C GLY A 202 13.29 1.99 9.01
N PHE A 203 13.82 2.64 10.05
CA PHE A 203 14.08 4.08 10.04
C PHE A 203 15.26 4.38 9.13
N ARG A 204 15.04 5.25 8.14
CA ARG A 204 16.06 5.65 7.16
C ARG A 204 15.71 7.00 6.57
N ASN A 205 16.72 7.69 6.08
CA ASN A 205 16.58 8.92 5.31
C ASN A 205 17.05 8.67 3.88
N ILE A 206 16.21 8.92 2.90
CA ILE A 206 16.54 8.77 1.48
C ILE A 206 16.46 10.16 0.84
N LYS A 207 17.59 10.62 0.29
CA LYS A 207 17.69 11.88 -0.44
C LYS A 207 18.26 11.63 -1.81
N ILE A 208 17.66 12.27 -2.81
CA ILE A 208 18.22 12.39 -4.15
C ILE A 208 18.92 13.74 -4.19
N VAL A 209 20.25 13.74 -4.09
CA VAL A 209 21.05 14.96 -4.16
C VAL A 209 21.45 15.17 -5.62
N GLN A 210 20.87 16.19 -6.24
CA GLN A 210 21.22 16.61 -7.60
C GLN A 210 22.15 17.82 -7.50
N VAL A 211 23.43 17.61 -7.84
CA VAL A 211 24.38 18.71 -8.01
C VAL A 211 24.58 18.91 -9.50
N TYR A 212 24.10 20.03 -10.03
CA TYR A 212 24.45 20.45 -11.37
C TYR A 212 25.85 21.06 -11.31
N PRO A 213 26.84 20.53 -12.07
CA PRO A 213 28.10 21.24 -12.21
C PRO A 213 27.79 22.62 -12.83
N CYS A 214 28.44 23.67 -12.34
CA CYS A 214 28.39 24.98 -12.97
C CYS A 214 28.76 24.80 -14.44
N SER A 215 27.79 24.96 -15.35
CA SER A 215 28.09 25.02 -16.77
C SER A 215 28.93 26.25 -17.00
N SER A 216 30.05 26.11 -17.71
CA SER A 216 30.93 27.20 -18.14
C SER A 216 30.25 28.21 -19.09
N VAL A 217 28.92 28.15 -19.23
CA VAL A 217 28.13 29.01 -20.10
C VAL A 217 26.83 29.42 -19.38
N GLY A 218 26.80 30.66 -18.91
CA GLY A 218 25.61 31.50 -19.01
C GLY A 218 24.65 31.62 -17.82
N HIS A 219 24.82 30.92 -16.71
CA HIS A 219 23.98 31.13 -15.52
C HIS A 219 24.81 31.46 -14.28
N PRO A 220 24.55 32.61 -13.60
CA PRO A 220 25.24 32.96 -12.37
C PRO A 220 24.78 32.03 -11.24
N CYS A 221 25.73 31.68 -10.38
CA CYS A 221 25.54 30.89 -9.16
C CYS A 221 24.53 31.54 -8.21
#